data_AF-A0A7X9WKH5-F1
#
_entry.id   AF-A0A7X9WKH5-F1
#
_cell.length_a   1.000
_cell.length_b   1.000
_cell.length_c   1.000
_cell.angle_alpha   90.00
_cell.angle_beta   90.00
_cell.angle_gamma   90.00
#
_symmetry.space_group_name_H-M   'P 1'
#
loop_
_entity.id
_entity.type
_entity.pdbx_description
1 polymer ?
#
loop_
_entity_poly.entity_id
_entity_poly.type
_entity_poly.pdbx_seq_one_letter_code
_entity_poly.pdbx_strand_id
1 'polypeptide(L)'
;MKLSTFVKVFVAALYNETRLRGTPRFRVGEILDRYSLTLEPVWRNQVLDDNELKYYVDITRHIGPPQDQRVALTPDGFRWVEDEIGENVAQFLEQHGAGYRDPSTERPTPPTSVDSRGWTGLPSEFELNEEKKASLISLLNDAERTLDSLGAGNSDKAMARAYIVAVRALADTPDPPVDLIWEIIGRANSIAGIASLFVSIIALFQVVA
;
A
#
# COMPACT_ATOMS: atom_id res chain seq x y z
N MET A 1 -2.16 -0.35 -27.34
CA MET A 1 -0.81 -0.91 -27.69
C MET A 1 -0.98 -2.38 -28.09
N LYS A 2 0.03 -3.15 -28.51
CA LYS A 2 -0.07 -4.64 -28.51
C LYS A 2 0.57 -5.17 -27.22
N LEU A 3 0.11 -6.32 -26.71
CA LEU A 3 0.63 -6.91 -25.47
C LEU A 3 2.16 -7.15 -25.53
N SER A 4 2.67 -7.73 -26.61
CA SER A 4 4.12 -7.97 -26.78
C SER A 4 4.93 -6.67 -26.83
N THR A 5 4.39 -5.62 -27.45
CA THR A 5 5.00 -4.28 -27.43
C THR A 5 5.00 -3.71 -26.02
N PHE A 6 3.89 -3.84 -25.29
CA PHE A 6 3.79 -3.39 -23.90
C PHE A 6 4.83 -4.08 -23.02
N VAL A 7 4.99 -5.41 -23.13
CA VAL A 7 5.99 -6.17 -22.36
C VAL A 7 7.39 -5.61 -22.61
N LYS A 8 7.78 -5.40 -23.87
CA LYS A 8 9.10 -4.85 -24.22
C LYS A 8 9.32 -3.45 -23.65
N VAL A 9 8.32 -2.57 -23.77
CA VAL A 9 8.36 -1.21 -23.23
C VAL A 9 8.45 -1.22 -21.71
N PHE A 10 7.70 -2.12 -21.04
CA PHE A 10 7.71 -2.26 -19.59
C PHE A 10 9.06 -2.77 -19.06
N VAL A 11 9.66 -3.75 -19.75
CA VAL A 11 11.00 -4.27 -19.42
C VAL A 11 12.07 -3.19 -19.61
N ALA A 12 12.00 -2.41 -20.69
CA ALA A 12 12.89 -1.28 -20.93
C ALA A 12 12.75 -0.18 -19.85
N ALA A 13 11.51 0.12 -19.44
CA ALA A 13 11.23 1.08 -18.37
C ALA A 13 11.80 0.62 -17.01
N LEU A 14 11.63 -0.67 -16.68
CA LEU A 14 12.23 -1.27 -15.49
C LEU A 14 13.76 -1.19 -15.50
N TYR A 15 14.39 -1.42 -16.65
CA TYR A 15 15.85 -1.30 -16.77
C TYR A 15 16.31 0.12 -16.53
N ASN A 16 15.63 1.10 -17.12
CA ASN A 16 15.93 2.52 -16.92
C ASN A 16 15.79 2.92 -15.45
N GLU A 17 14.70 2.52 -14.76
CA GLU A 17 14.54 2.80 -13.32
C GLU A 17 15.60 2.14 -12.45
N THR A 18 15.96 0.89 -12.77
CA THR A 18 17.02 0.19 -12.04
C THR A 18 18.33 0.98 -12.12
N ARG A 19 18.69 1.49 -13.31
CA ARG A 19 19.90 2.29 -13.50
C ARG A 19 19.82 3.65 -12.81
N LEU A 20 18.67 4.32 -12.86
CA LEU A 20 18.49 5.64 -12.26
C LEU A 20 18.49 5.60 -10.74
N ARG A 21 17.84 4.61 -10.12
CA ARG A 21 17.62 4.56 -8.66
C ARG A 21 18.55 3.61 -7.92
N GLY A 22 19.23 2.72 -8.64
CA GLY A 22 20.12 1.71 -8.04
C GLY A 22 19.40 0.63 -7.23
N THR A 23 18.06 0.56 -7.31
CA THR A 23 17.26 -0.46 -6.63
C THR A 23 16.72 -1.47 -7.64
N PRO A 24 16.73 -2.79 -7.36
CA PRO A 24 16.32 -3.80 -8.34
C PRO A 24 14.82 -4.12 -8.31
N ARG A 25 14.05 -3.58 -7.36
CA ARG A 25 12.65 -3.95 -7.12
C ARG A 25 11.74 -2.73 -7.10
N PHE A 26 10.64 -2.81 -7.83
CA PHE A 26 9.65 -1.75 -7.98
C PHE A 26 8.23 -2.30 -7.86
N ARG A 27 7.26 -1.43 -7.59
CA ARG A 27 5.84 -1.79 -7.76
C ARG A 27 5.44 -1.62 -9.22
N VAL A 28 4.57 -2.48 -9.73
CA VAL A 28 4.06 -2.36 -11.11
C VAL A 28 3.44 -0.98 -11.33
N GLY A 29 2.58 -0.52 -10.41
CA GLY A 29 1.92 0.78 -10.49
C GLY A 29 2.92 1.94 -10.56
N GLU A 30 4.02 1.87 -9.81
CA GLU A 30 5.06 2.89 -9.84
C GLU A 30 5.71 3.04 -11.22
N ILE A 31 6.00 1.91 -11.88
CA ILE A 31 6.56 1.92 -13.24
C ILE A 31 5.53 2.42 -14.25
N LEU A 32 4.27 1.98 -14.11
CA LEU A 32 3.19 2.43 -14.98
C LEU A 32 3.01 3.95 -14.92
N ASP A 33 2.97 4.52 -13.72
CA ASP A 33 2.77 5.95 -13.50
C ASP A 33 3.96 6.77 -14.02
N ARG A 34 5.20 6.35 -13.72
CA ARG A 34 6.42 7.07 -14.14
C ARG A 34 6.58 7.15 -15.65
N TYR A 35 6.16 6.11 -16.38
CA TYR A 35 6.33 6.06 -17.83
C TYR A 35 5.01 6.31 -18.58
N SER A 36 3.98 6.80 -17.88
CA SER A 36 2.63 7.03 -18.43
C SER A 36 2.07 5.80 -19.17
N LEU A 37 2.42 4.60 -18.72
CA LEU A 37 1.98 3.34 -19.31
C LEU A 37 0.60 2.99 -18.76
N THR A 38 -0.33 2.69 -19.67
CA THR A 38 -1.67 2.26 -19.29
C THR A 38 -1.81 0.75 -19.47
N LEU A 39 -2.18 0.08 -18.38
CA LEU A 39 -2.50 -1.34 -18.42
C LEU A 39 -3.95 -1.52 -18.92
N GLU A 40 -4.11 -1.92 -20.17
CA GLU A 40 -5.44 -2.08 -20.77
C GLU A 40 -6.27 -3.11 -19.97
N PRO A 41 -7.58 -2.86 -19.73
CA PRO A 41 -8.42 -3.74 -18.92
C PRO A 41 -8.44 -5.19 -19.40
N VAL A 42 -8.31 -5.40 -20.71
CA VAL A 42 -8.33 -6.72 -21.36
C VAL A 42 -7.14 -7.59 -20.91
N TRP A 43 -5.98 -6.98 -20.65
CA TRP A 43 -4.77 -7.72 -20.25
C TRP A 43 -4.53 -7.70 -18.75
N ARG A 44 -5.37 -6.99 -17.98
CA ARG A 44 -5.10 -6.71 -16.56
C ARG A 44 -4.81 -7.94 -15.73
N ASN A 45 -5.50 -9.03 -16.03
CA ASN A 45 -5.34 -10.31 -15.33
C ASN A 45 -4.43 -11.30 -16.07
N GLN A 46 -4.03 -11.00 -17.31
CA GLN A 46 -3.25 -11.91 -18.16
C GLN A 46 -1.79 -11.49 -18.29
N VAL A 47 -1.49 -10.19 -18.25
CA VAL A 47 -0.15 -9.65 -18.48
C VAL A 47 0.85 -10.16 -17.46
N LEU A 48 0.46 -10.28 -16.19
CA LEU A 48 1.33 -10.85 -15.15
C LEU A 48 1.50 -12.37 -15.27
N ASP A 49 0.62 -13.02 -16.03
CA ASP A 49 0.68 -14.44 -16.33
C ASP A 49 1.38 -14.76 -17.65
N ASP A 50 1.69 -13.74 -18.45
CA ASP A 50 2.32 -13.84 -19.75
C ASP A 50 3.72 -14.48 -19.66
N ASN A 51 4.00 -15.41 -20.56
CA ASN A 51 5.25 -16.17 -20.56
C ASN A 51 6.45 -15.30 -20.99
N GLU A 52 6.25 -14.36 -21.91
CA GLU A 52 7.29 -13.43 -22.35
C GLU A 52 7.65 -12.48 -21.21
N LEU A 53 6.65 -11.95 -20.49
CA LEU A 53 6.91 -11.10 -19.33
C LEU A 53 7.66 -11.85 -18.22
N LYS A 54 7.23 -13.06 -17.87
CA LYS A 54 7.88 -13.88 -16.82
C LYS A 54 9.33 -14.27 -17.15
N TYR A 55 9.67 -14.32 -18.43
CA TYR A 55 11.03 -14.58 -18.85
C TYR A 55 11.97 -13.41 -18.52
N TYR A 56 11.50 -12.18 -18.72
CA TYR A 56 12.29 -10.95 -18.49
C TYR A 56 12.12 -10.34 -17.09
N VAL A 57 11.03 -10.66 -16.39
CA VAL A 57 10.64 -10.01 -15.13
C VAL A 57 10.29 -11.06 -14.08
N ASP A 58 10.96 -10.98 -12.93
CA ASP A 58 10.58 -11.70 -11.72
C ASP A 58 9.43 -10.96 -11.02
N ILE A 59 8.31 -11.65 -10.84
CA ILE A 59 7.06 -11.08 -10.30
C ILE A 59 6.79 -11.71 -8.93
N THR A 60 6.96 -10.92 -7.87
CA THR A 60 6.55 -11.32 -6.52
C THR A 60 5.06 -11.06 -6.33
N ARG A 61 4.28 -12.13 -6.32
CA ARG A 61 2.81 -12.06 -6.19
C ARG A 61 2.36 -11.99 -4.73
N HIS A 62 1.34 -11.19 -4.49
CA HIS A 62 0.57 -11.17 -3.23
C HIS A 62 -0.92 -10.94 -3.53
N ILE A 63 -1.76 -11.17 -2.53
CA ILE A 63 -3.20 -10.93 -2.63
C ILE A 63 -3.43 -9.42 -2.75
N GLY A 64 -3.91 -8.97 -3.90
CA GLY A 64 -4.10 -7.55 -4.19
C GLY A 64 -4.23 -7.27 -5.69
N PRO A 65 -4.43 -5.99 -6.07
CA PRO A 65 -4.51 -5.60 -7.46
C PRO A 65 -3.16 -5.79 -8.18
N PRO A 66 -3.15 -5.93 -9.53
CA PRO A 66 -1.93 -6.09 -10.32
C PRO A 66 -0.90 -4.96 -10.15
N GLN A 67 -1.38 -3.75 -9.83
CA GLN A 67 -0.55 -2.56 -9.65
C GLN A 67 0.32 -2.60 -8.39
N ASP A 68 -0.13 -3.30 -7.35
CA ASP A 68 0.61 -3.40 -6.10
C ASP A 68 1.72 -4.46 -6.16
N GLN A 69 1.68 -5.32 -7.19
CA GLN A 69 2.63 -6.43 -7.32
C GLN A 69 4.04 -5.89 -7.47
N ARG A 70 5.02 -6.63 -6.92
CA ARG A 70 6.42 -6.24 -7.00
C ARG A 70 7.10 -6.95 -8.15
N VAL A 71 7.91 -6.20 -8.89
CA VAL A 71 8.62 -6.66 -10.07
C VAL A 71 10.10 -6.32 -9.97
N ALA A 72 10.93 -7.19 -10.52
CA ALA A 72 12.35 -7.00 -10.71
C ALA A 72 12.76 -7.58 -12.06
N LEU A 73 13.80 -7.04 -12.68
CA LEU A 73 14.36 -7.66 -13.88
C LEU A 73 15.06 -8.96 -13.55
N THR A 74 14.85 -9.98 -14.37
CA THR A 74 15.67 -11.20 -14.38
C THR A 74 17.02 -10.90 -15.07
N PRO A 75 18.05 -11.75 -14.88
CA PRO A 75 19.30 -11.63 -15.64
C PRO A 75 19.08 -11.62 -17.16
N ASP A 76 18.11 -12.39 -17.65
CA ASP A 76 17.76 -12.43 -19.07
C ASP A 76 17.05 -11.15 -19.52
N GLY A 77 16.23 -10.54 -18.66
CA GLY A 77 15.66 -9.20 -18.87
C GLY A 77 16.73 -8.12 -19.02
N PHE A 78 17.77 -8.13 -18.17
CA PHE A 78 18.90 -7.21 -18.30
C PHE A 78 19.63 -7.40 -19.64
N ARG A 79 20.01 -8.64 -19.96
CA ARG A 79 20.72 -8.96 -21.20
C ARG A 79 19.92 -8.55 -22.43
N TRP A 80 18.62 -8.85 -22.45
CA TRP A 80 17.77 -8.47 -23.56
C TRP A 80 17.76 -6.95 -23.80
N VAL A 81 17.65 -6.13 -22.75
CA VAL A 81 17.71 -4.67 -22.92
C VAL A 81 19.08 -4.22 -23.42
N GLU A 82 20.17 -4.78 -22.88
CA GLU A 82 21.54 -4.43 -23.28
C GLU A 82 21.86 -4.84 -24.72
N ASP A 83 21.39 -6.01 -25.16
CA ASP A 83 21.68 -6.56 -26.48
C ASP A 83 20.78 -5.94 -27.56
N GLU A 84 19.48 -5.75 -27.30
CA GLU A 84 18.50 -5.33 -28.31
C GLU A 84 18.26 -3.82 -28.34
N ILE A 85 18.39 -3.14 -27.19
CA ILE A 85 18.10 -1.70 -27.08
C ILE A 85 19.40 -0.90 -26.86
N GLY A 86 20.35 -1.47 -26.12
CA GLY A 86 21.66 -0.88 -25.85
C GLY A 86 21.58 0.44 -25.09
N GLU A 87 22.35 1.44 -25.51
CA GLU A 87 22.39 2.76 -24.86
C GLU A 87 21.16 3.64 -25.16
N ASN A 88 20.31 3.23 -26.11
CA ASN A 88 19.20 4.05 -26.61
C ASN A 88 17.87 3.81 -25.88
N VAL A 89 17.91 3.33 -24.63
CA VAL A 89 16.69 3.01 -23.85
C VAL A 89 15.74 4.19 -23.77
N ALA A 90 16.24 5.40 -23.54
CA ALA A 90 15.41 6.61 -23.48
C ALA A 90 14.69 6.88 -24.81
N GLN A 91 15.41 6.76 -25.95
CA GLN A 91 14.83 6.96 -27.27
C GLN A 91 13.81 5.87 -27.61
N PHE A 92 14.09 4.62 -27.25
CA PHE A 92 13.16 3.50 -27.42
C PHE A 92 11.85 3.73 -26.68
N LEU A 93 11.93 4.18 -25.42
CA LEU A 93 10.77 4.48 -24.61
C LEU A 93 9.95 5.64 -25.20
N GLU A 94 10.61 6.72 -25.62
CA GLU A 94 9.96 7.87 -26.24
C GLU A 94 9.23 7.50 -27.54
N GLN A 95 9.86 6.70 -28.41
CA GLN A 95 9.26 6.20 -29.66
C GLN A 95 7.98 5.40 -29.44
N HIS A 96 7.86 4.75 -28.28
CA HIS A 96 6.69 3.95 -27.91
C HIS A 96 5.69 4.70 -27.03
N GLY A 97 5.86 6.01 -26.86
CA GLY A 97 4.99 6.86 -26.05
C GLY A 97 5.15 6.67 -24.54
N ALA A 98 6.24 6.05 -24.10
CA ALA A 98 6.57 5.83 -22.70
C ALA A 98 7.46 6.97 -22.18
N GLY A 99 6.87 8.17 -22.07
CA GLY A 99 7.59 9.35 -21.59
C GLY A 99 7.98 9.20 -20.12
N TYR A 100 9.27 9.28 -19.81
CA TYR A 100 9.75 9.33 -18.44
C TYR A 100 9.26 10.61 -17.77
N ARG A 101 8.51 10.46 -16.69
CA ARG A 101 8.03 11.53 -15.83
C ARG A 101 8.84 11.53 -14.55
N ASP A 102 9.71 12.53 -14.41
CA ASP A 102 10.49 12.69 -13.19
C ASP A 102 9.57 13.17 -12.05
N PRO A 103 9.30 12.35 -11.02
CA PRO A 103 8.44 12.74 -9.91
C PRO A 103 9.01 13.89 -9.08
N SER A 104 10.30 14.26 -9.25
CA SER A 104 10.91 15.43 -8.60
C SER A 104 10.61 16.75 -9.32
N THR A 105 10.18 16.70 -10.58
CA THR A 105 9.78 17.88 -11.37
C THR A 105 8.29 18.17 -11.31
N GLU A 106 7.49 17.17 -10.94
CA GLU A 106 6.11 17.42 -10.55
C GLU A 106 6.12 18.09 -9.18
N ARG A 107 5.58 19.31 -9.10
CA ARG A 107 5.10 19.86 -7.82
C ARG A 107 4.35 18.73 -7.12
N PRO A 108 4.58 18.46 -5.82
CA PRO A 108 3.90 17.38 -5.14
C PRO A 108 2.42 17.58 -5.38
N THR A 109 1.83 16.75 -6.25
CA THR A 109 0.39 16.58 -6.26
C THR A 109 0.10 16.15 -4.84
N PRO A 110 -0.73 16.92 -4.10
CA PRO A 110 -1.09 16.52 -2.75
C PRO A 110 -1.51 15.06 -2.84
N PRO A 111 -1.02 14.19 -1.93
CA PRO A 111 -1.26 12.76 -2.01
C PRO A 111 -2.71 12.60 -2.36
N THR A 112 -3.01 11.91 -3.47
CA THR A 112 -4.38 11.61 -3.86
C THR A 112 -4.98 11.00 -2.63
N SER A 113 -5.80 11.80 -1.93
CA SER A 113 -6.34 11.40 -0.65
C SER A 113 -7.17 10.20 -0.99
N VAL A 114 -6.67 9.01 -0.66
CA VAL A 114 -7.52 7.83 -0.61
C VAL A 114 -8.62 8.27 0.32
N ASP A 115 -9.83 8.34 -0.22
CA ASP A 115 -10.99 8.76 0.54
C ASP A 115 -11.32 7.62 1.51
N SER A 116 -10.51 7.50 2.55
CA SER A 116 -10.68 6.54 3.65
C SER A 116 -12.06 6.73 4.29
N ARG A 117 -12.74 7.86 4.03
CA ARG A 117 -14.12 8.19 4.43
C ARG A 117 -15.12 7.11 4.00
N GLY A 118 -14.92 6.47 2.85
CA GLY A 118 -15.77 5.36 2.39
C GLY A 118 -15.58 4.07 3.20
N TRP A 119 -14.41 3.90 3.83
CA TRP A 119 -14.10 2.76 4.70
C TRP A 119 -14.39 3.08 6.17
N THR A 120 -14.07 4.28 6.66
CA THR A 120 -14.12 4.65 8.09
C THR A 120 -15.45 5.25 8.54
N GLY A 121 -16.27 5.81 7.63
CA GLY A 121 -17.60 6.34 7.95
C GLY A 121 -17.61 7.59 8.85
N LEU A 122 -16.54 8.39 8.87
CA LEU A 122 -16.40 9.55 9.76
C LEU A 122 -16.97 10.86 9.15
N PRO A 123 -17.63 11.71 9.96
CA PRO A 123 -17.96 13.09 9.59
C PRO A 123 -16.71 13.96 9.49
N SER A 124 -16.73 14.96 8.61
CA SER A 124 -15.62 15.86 8.28
C SER A 124 -15.10 16.76 9.42
N GLU A 125 -15.73 16.73 10.59
CA GLU A 125 -15.49 17.65 11.72
C GLU A 125 -15.04 16.91 12.99
N PHE A 126 -14.60 15.66 12.87
CA PHE A 126 -14.20 14.87 14.03
C PHE A 126 -12.83 15.30 14.57
N GLU A 127 -12.84 16.15 15.60
CA GLU A 127 -11.67 16.43 16.44
C GLU A 127 -11.70 15.57 17.71
N LEU A 128 -10.54 15.00 18.05
CA LEU A 128 -10.34 14.20 19.25
C LEU A 128 -10.14 15.15 20.44
N ASN A 129 -11.24 15.61 21.04
CA ASN A 129 -11.21 16.47 22.22
C ASN A 129 -10.69 15.72 23.47
N GLU A 130 -10.23 16.46 24.49
CA GLU A 130 -9.68 15.89 25.74
C GLU A 130 -10.65 14.93 26.46
N GLU A 131 -11.96 15.16 26.34
CA GLU A 131 -13.00 14.31 26.92
C GLU A 131 -13.11 12.94 26.20
N LYS A 132 -13.01 12.94 24.87
CA LYS A 132 -12.98 11.74 24.04
C LYS A 132 -11.66 10.99 24.20
N LYS A 133 -10.55 11.70 24.38
CA LYS A 133 -9.24 11.11 24.71
C LYS A 133 -9.31 10.36 26.03
N ALA A 134 -9.87 10.97 27.07
CA ALA A 134 -10.07 10.30 28.35
C ALA A 134 -10.97 9.06 28.23
N SER A 135 -12.04 9.15 27.44
CA SER A 135 -12.95 8.04 27.18
C SER A 135 -12.28 6.89 26.39
N LEU A 136 -11.47 7.22 25.38
CA LEU A 136 -10.66 6.26 24.63
C LEU A 136 -9.66 5.54 25.53
N ILE A 137 -8.94 6.29 26.39
CA ILE A 137 -7.99 5.72 27.34
C ILE A 137 -8.70 4.76 28.32
N SER A 138 -9.89 5.13 28.81
CA SER A 138 -10.69 4.25 29.67
C SER A 138 -11.06 2.95 28.97
N LEU A 139 -11.54 3.02 27.72
CA LEU A 139 -11.91 1.84 26.94
C LEU A 139 -10.70 0.94 26.63
N LEU A 140 -9.52 1.52 26.38
CA LEU A 140 -8.29 0.76 26.16
C LEU A 140 -7.85 0.03 27.44
N ASN A 141 -8.05 0.63 28.61
CA ASN A 141 -7.77 -0.02 29.90
C ASN A 141 -8.71 -1.20 30.15
N ASP A 142 -10.00 -1.05 29.80
CA ASP A 142 -10.98 -2.12 29.93
C ASP A 142 -10.73 -3.24 28.89
N ALA A 143 -10.26 -2.89 27.69
CA ALA A 143 -9.81 -3.83 26.67
C ALA A 143 -8.62 -4.67 27.17
N GLU A 144 -7.63 -4.02 27.77
CA GLU A 144 -6.44 -4.68 28.34
C GLU A 144 -6.81 -5.67 29.45
N ARG A 145 -7.74 -5.29 30.34
CA ARG A 145 -8.26 -6.18 31.40
C ARG A 145 -9.06 -7.35 30.83
N THR A 146 -9.87 -7.11 29.81
CA THR A 146 -10.69 -8.14 29.17
C THR A 146 -9.81 -9.16 28.44
N LEU A 147 -8.71 -8.71 27.82
CA LEU A 147 -7.74 -9.55 27.14
C LEU A 147 -7.17 -10.66 28.01
N ASP A 148 -6.95 -10.37 29.30
CA ASP A 148 -6.36 -11.33 30.23
C ASP A 148 -7.32 -12.47 30.57
N SER A 149 -8.61 -12.15 30.65
CA SER A 149 -9.68 -13.12 30.92
C SER A 149 -10.06 -13.99 29.72
N LEU A 150 -9.56 -13.69 28.52
CA LEU A 150 -9.92 -14.40 27.30
C LEU A 150 -9.15 -15.73 27.15
N GLY A 151 -9.79 -16.74 26.56
CA GLY A 151 -9.17 -18.04 26.24
C GLY A 151 -8.25 -18.03 25.02
N ALA A 152 -7.80 -16.84 24.58
CA ALA A 152 -6.90 -16.68 23.42
C ALA A 152 -5.48 -17.18 23.73
N GLY A 153 -4.72 -17.57 22.70
CA GLY A 153 -3.34 -18.01 22.83
C GLY A 153 -2.43 -16.90 23.35
N ASN A 154 -1.34 -17.27 24.04
CA ASN A 154 -0.37 -16.30 24.58
C ASN A 154 0.23 -15.38 23.49
N SER A 155 0.41 -15.89 22.28
CA SER A 155 0.85 -15.11 21.11
C SER A 155 -0.16 -14.02 20.73
N ASP A 156 -1.44 -14.36 20.71
CA ASP A 156 -2.50 -13.45 20.27
C ASP A 156 -2.75 -12.37 21.32
N LYS A 157 -2.67 -12.75 22.61
CA LYS A 157 -2.68 -11.79 23.72
C LYS A 157 -1.49 -10.83 23.66
N ALA A 158 -0.28 -11.34 23.40
CA ALA A 158 0.91 -10.49 23.27
C ALA A 158 0.77 -9.50 22.10
N MET A 159 0.24 -9.95 20.96
CA MET A 159 -0.02 -9.08 19.80
C MET A 159 -1.10 -8.03 20.09
N ALA A 160 -2.22 -8.43 20.70
CA ALA A 160 -3.29 -7.49 21.05
C ALA A 160 -2.83 -6.44 22.07
N ARG A 161 -2.01 -6.81 23.06
CA ARG A 161 -1.38 -5.84 23.97
C ARG A 161 -0.47 -4.86 23.24
N ALA A 162 0.35 -5.35 22.30
CA ALA A 162 1.22 -4.48 21.51
C ALA A 162 0.42 -3.42 20.74
N TYR A 163 -0.75 -3.79 20.20
CA TYR A 163 -1.63 -2.83 19.55
C TYR A 163 -2.32 -1.87 20.51
N ILE A 164 -2.81 -2.33 21.67
CA ILE A 164 -3.38 -1.45 22.71
C ILE A 164 -2.36 -0.40 23.15
N VAL A 165 -1.10 -0.80 23.35
CA VAL A 165 0.00 0.09 23.70
C VAL A 165 0.28 1.12 22.59
N ALA A 166 0.27 0.69 21.33
CA ALA A 166 0.48 1.59 20.20
C ALA A 166 -0.66 2.62 20.06
N VAL A 167 -1.92 2.20 20.22
CA VAL A 167 -3.09 3.11 20.21
C VAL A 167 -3.02 4.12 21.36
N ARG A 168 -2.62 3.68 22.56
CA ARG A 168 -2.43 4.58 23.71
C ARG A 168 -1.34 5.62 23.43
N ALA A 169 -0.19 5.18 22.91
CA ALA A 169 0.91 6.07 22.56
C ALA A 169 0.54 7.12 21.51
N LEU A 170 -0.31 6.75 20.53
CA LEU A 170 -0.81 7.67 19.52
C LEU A 170 -1.92 8.61 20.04
N ALA A 171 -2.72 8.17 21.01
CA ALA A 171 -3.71 9.04 21.65
C ALA A 171 -3.04 10.09 22.55
N ASP A 172 -1.87 9.78 23.12
CA ASP A 172 -1.12 10.67 24.01
C ASP A 172 -0.34 11.78 23.28
N THR A 173 -0.18 11.72 21.95
CA THR A 173 0.52 12.77 21.20
C THR A 173 -0.30 14.06 21.09
N PRO A 174 0.35 15.24 21.05
CA PRO A 174 -0.33 16.55 21.02
C PRO A 174 -1.12 16.79 19.72
N ASP A 175 -0.80 16.07 18.65
CA ASP A 175 -1.55 16.02 17.40
C ASP A 175 -1.72 14.53 17.02
N PRO A 176 -2.78 13.86 17.53
CA PRO A 176 -2.94 12.43 17.36
C PRO A 176 -3.28 12.08 15.91
N PRO A 177 -2.47 11.25 15.22
CA PRO A 177 -2.78 10.81 13.86
C PRO A 177 -3.91 9.77 13.91
N VAL A 178 -5.15 10.26 13.89
CA VAL A 178 -6.39 9.49 14.10
C VAL A 178 -6.51 8.30 13.14
N ASP A 179 -6.03 8.44 11.90
CA ASP A 179 -6.05 7.36 10.90
C ASP A 179 -5.21 6.14 11.33
N LEU A 180 -4.06 6.37 11.96
CA LEU A 180 -3.17 5.29 12.43
C LEU A 180 -3.74 4.58 13.65
N ILE A 181 -4.44 5.31 14.52
CA ILE A 181 -5.17 4.74 15.67
C ILE A 181 -6.21 3.74 15.15
N TRP A 182 -6.94 4.08 14.09
CA TRP A 182 -7.95 3.23 13.48
C TRP A 182 -7.38 2.02 12.74
N GLU A 183 -6.29 2.20 12.00
CA GLU A 183 -5.61 1.09 11.33
C GLU A 183 -5.17 0.03 12.34
N ILE A 184 -4.63 0.48 13.48
CA ILE A 184 -4.16 -0.41 14.54
C ILE A 184 -5.33 -1.10 15.24
N ILE A 185 -6.41 -0.37 15.54
CA ILE A 185 -7.64 -0.94 16.11
C ILE A 185 -8.26 -1.99 15.16
N GLY A 186 -8.34 -1.70 13.87
CA GLY A 186 -8.88 -2.61 12.86
C GLY A 186 -8.06 -3.90 12.72
N ARG A 187 -6.73 -3.77 12.73
CA ARG A 187 -5.82 -4.92 12.73
C ARG A 187 -5.95 -5.75 14.01
N ALA A 188 -6.04 -5.12 15.17
CA ALA A 188 -6.23 -5.82 16.45
C ALA A 188 -7.55 -6.62 16.49
N ASN A 189 -8.63 -6.07 15.93
CA ASN A 189 -9.92 -6.76 15.80
C ASN A 189 -9.82 -8.03 14.94
N SER A 190 -9.13 -7.95 13.80
CA SER A 190 -8.95 -9.08 12.87
C SER A 190 -8.17 -10.25 13.48
N ILE A 191 -7.33 -9.98 14.49
CA ILE A 191 -6.45 -10.96 15.13
C ILE A 191 -7.11 -11.58 16.37
N ALA A 192 -7.83 -10.78 17.16
CA ALA A 192 -8.37 -11.24 18.43
C ALA A 192 -9.78 -11.86 18.33
N GLY A 193 -10.51 -11.66 17.22
CA GLY A 193 -11.87 -12.21 17.04
C GLY A 193 -12.93 -11.60 17.96
N ILE A 194 -12.60 -10.54 18.70
CA ILE A 194 -13.48 -9.87 19.67
C ILE A 194 -14.16 -8.67 18.98
N ALA A 195 -15.00 -8.94 17.99
CA ALA A 195 -15.72 -7.91 17.26
C ALA A 195 -16.56 -7.02 18.19
N SER A 196 -17.14 -7.57 19.27
CA SER A 196 -18.03 -6.84 20.17
C SER A 196 -17.35 -5.72 20.98
N LEU A 197 -16.06 -5.87 21.31
CA LEU A 197 -15.33 -4.88 22.12
C LEU A 197 -14.86 -3.70 21.28
N PHE A 198 -14.42 -3.97 20.04
CA PHE A 198 -14.04 -2.92 19.09
C PHE A 198 -15.27 -2.20 18.52
N VAL A 199 -16.42 -2.87 18.42
CA VAL A 199 -17.71 -2.22 18.10
C VAL A 199 -18.10 -1.19 19.16
N SER A 200 -17.86 -1.43 20.45
CA SER A 200 -18.11 -0.43 21.50
C SER A 200 -17.19 0.79 21.39
N ILE A 201 -15.93 0.60 20.98
CA ILE A 201 -14.98 1.70 20.72
C ILE A 201 -15.42 2.50 19.49
N ILE A 202 -15.90 1.83 18.43
CA ILE A 202 -16.46 2.46 17.23
C ILE A 202 -17.74 3.25 17.55
N ALA A 203 -18.63 2.68 18.36
CA ALA A 203 -19.89 3.31 18.75
C ALA A 203 -19.68 4.62 19.53
N LEU A 204 -18.66 4.70 20.39
CA LEU A 204 -18.31 5.93 21.12
C LEU A 204 -18.12 7.15 20.18
N PHE A 205 -17.68 6.91 18.95
CA PHE A 205 -17.37 7.94 17.97
C PHE A 205 -18.44 8.13 16.90
N GLN A 206 -19.48 7.27 16.86
CA GLN A 206 -20.64 7.42 15.98
C GLN A 206 -21.87 8.02 16.69
N VAL A 207 -21.91 8.06 18.02
CA VAL A 207 -23.10 8.48 18.80
C VAL A 207 -23.32 10.01 18.83
N VAL A 208 -22.44 10.83 18.25
CA VAL A 208 -22.71 12.26 18.09
C VAL A 208 -22.82 12.60 16.60
N ALA A 209 -23.99 12.29 16.06
CA ALA A 209 -24.56 12.89 14.85
C ALA A 209 -25.85 13.63 15.24
#